data_AF-A0AAI9CWF9-F1
#
_entry.id   AF-A0AAI9CWF9-F1
#
_cell.length_a   1.000
_cell.length_b   1.000
_cell.length_c   1.000
_cell.angle_alpha   90.00
_cell.angle_beta   90.00
_cell.angle_gamma   90.00
#
_symmetry.space_group_name_H-M   'P 1'
#
loop_
_entity.id
_entity.type
_entity.pdbx_description
1 polymer ?
#
loop_
_entity_poly.entity_id
_entity_poly.type
_entity_poly.pdbx_seq_one_letter_code
_entity_poly.pdbx_strand_id
1 'polypeptide(L)'
;MNKLVIKGSVGIDGCNNVNDIISVQKAINTLSKKYFQIQPLKVDGSLGRKPEKSKTVIQINNVQKHIVNMIRTDGRIDPNGSSNKKINLALNRIVSIESQSVSILTNASFPLEQVPTESYTVAPRSFGSNRGARKHAGCDLYAKEGSRVFAMADGEIMKFYEFYGGTYALEVKHGKAVVRYGEISGRLADGVSIGAKVQQGQHIAYVGKVVLKSGWTGEMLHLEIYDGSATGILRAPLSESPYQRRKDLINPTDILNMAQKRLPS
;
A
#
# COMPACT_ATOMS: atom_id res chain seq x y z
N MET A 1 -7.00 9.85 -10.71
CA MET A 1 -7.05 10.82 -11.82
C MET A 1 -5.72 10.74 -12.52
N ASN A 2 -5.70 10.35 -13.79
CA ASN A 2 -4.42 10.02 -14.45
C ASN A 2 -3.75 11.26 -15.06
N LYS A 3 -4.50 12.36 -15.23
CA LYS A 3 -3.99 13.60 -15.80
C LYS A 3 -4.86 14.79 -15.37
N LEU A 4 -4.24 15.91 -15.00
CA LEU A 4 -4.85 17.21 -14.85
C LEU A 4 -5.02 17.87 -16.23
N VAL A 5 -6.26 17.88 -16.71
CA VAL A 5 -6.68 18.59 -17.91
C VAL A 5 -7.59 19.75 -17.48
N ILE A 6 -7.21 20.96 -17.85
CA ILE A 6 -7.98 22.19 -17.58
C ILE A 6 -8.16 22.96 -18.89
N LYS A 7 -9.30 23.61 -19.05
CA LYS A 7 -9.63 24.42 -20.25
C LYS A 7 -9.27 25.89 -20.07
N GLY A 8 -9.50 26.44 -18.86
CA GLY A 8 -9.08 27.78 -18.46
C GLY A 8 -8.03 27.73 -17.35
N SER A 9 -7.37 28.87 -17.10
CA SER A 9 -6.41 29.00 -16.01
C SER A 9 -7.10 28.97 -14.65
N VAL A 10 -6.42 28.38 -13.66
CA VAL A 10 -6.94 28.22 -12.30
C VAL A 10 -5.95 28.81 -11.30
N GLY A 11 -6.42 29.67 -10.41
CA GLY A 11 -5.62 30.32 -9.38
C GLY A 11 -5.75 31.83 -9.40
N ILE A 12 -4.70 32.51 -8.92
CA ILE A 12 -4.63 33.98 -8.93
C ILE A 12 -4.75 34.48 -10.38
N ASP A 13 -5.63 35.46 -10.61
CA ASP A 13 -5.94 36.05 -11.93
C ASP A 13 -6.33 35.05 -13.03
N GLY A 14 -6.79 33.86 -12.64
CA GLY A 14 -7.22 32.80 -13.55
C GLY A 14 -8.68 32.93 -13.99
N CYS A 15 -9.06 32.23 -15.07
CA CYS A 15 -10.46 32.09 -15.50
C CYS A 15 -11.34 31.46 -14.42
N ASN A 16 -10.79 30.52 -13.64
CA ASN A 16 -11.41 29.96 -12.45
C ASN A 16 -12.79 29.32 -12.71
N ASN A 17 -12.93 28.61 -13.84
CA ASN A 17 -14.13 27.83 -14.12
C ASN A 17 -14.27 26.69 -13.10
N VAL A 18 -15.50 26.45 -12.64
CA VAL A 18 -15.82 25.45 -11.59
C VAL A 18 -15.20 24.07 -11.89
N ASN A 19 -15.33 23.58 -13.12
CA ASN A 19 -14.80 22.27 -13.53
C ASN A 19 -13.27 22.21 -13.54
N ASP A 20 -12.60 23.31 -13.90
CA ASP A 20 -11.14 23.39 -13.90
C ASP A 20 -10.63 23.45 -12.45
N ILE A 21 -11.31 24.19 -11.57
CA ILE A 21 -11.01 24.24 -10.12
C ILE A 21 -11.17 22.84 -9.50
N ILE A 22 -12.27 22.12 -9.80
CA ILE A 22 -12.48 20.75 -9.33
C ILE A 22 -11.32 19.84 -9.76
N SER A 23 -10.89 19.96 -11.01
CA SER A 23 -9.80 19.17 -11.56
C SER A 23 -8.49 19.46 -10.84
N VAL A 24 -8.19 20.73 -10.57
CA VAL A 24 -7.01 21.15 -9.78
C VAL A 24 -7.10 20.65 -8.34
N GLN A 25 -8.23 20.80 -7.66
CA GLN A 25 -8.43 20.32 -6.28
C GLN A 25 -8.21 18.81 -6.18
N LYS A 26 -8.73 18.02 -7.14
CA LYS A 26 -8.50 16.57 -7.20
C LYS A 26 -7.02 16.24 -7.42
N ALA A 27 -6.36 16.88 -8.38
CA ALA A 27 -4.95 16.66 -8.66
C ALA A 27 -4.05 17.00 -7.46
N ILE A 28 -4.29 18.15 -6.82
CA ILE A 28 -3.58 18.56 -5.60
C ILE A 28 -3.80 17.54 -4.49
N ASN A 29 -5.04 17.07 -4.25
CA ASN A 29 -5.30 16.07 -3.22
C ASN A 29 -4.53 14.76 -3.45
N THR A 30 -4.42 14.32 -4.71
CA THR A 30 -3.59 13.15 -5.06
C THR A 30 -2.13 13.38 -4.72
N LEU A 31 -1.55 14.50 -5.13
CA LEU A 31 -0.15 14.84 -4.86
C LEU A 31 0.11 15.04 -3.35
N SER A 32 -0.78 15.74 -2.67
CA SER A 32 -0.69 16.06 -1.25
C SER A 32 -0.76 14.83 -0.36
N LYS A 33 -1.67 13.89 -0.66
CA LYS A 33 -1.71 12.58 0.01
C LYS A 33 -0.36 11.86 -0.12
N LYS A 34 0.29 11.96 -1.28
CA LYS A 34 1.52 11.22 -1.54
C LYS A 34 2.79 11.87 -0.96
N TYR A 35 2.92 13.19 -1.08
CA TYR A 35 4.17 13.88 -0.81
C TYR A 35 4.17 14.74 0.46
N PHE A 36 3.00 15.27 0.86
CA PHE A 36 2.94 16.27 1.93
C PHE A 36 2.20 15.80 3.19
N GLN A 37 1.46 14.68 3.12
CA GLN A 37 0.69 14.10 4.24
C GLN A 37 -0.27 15.11 4.92
N ILE A 38 -0.77 16.07 4.14
CA ILE A 38 -1.71 17.09 4.63
C ILE A 38 -3.16 16.66 4.44
N GLN A 39 -4.05 17.26 5.22
CA GLN A 39 -5.50 17.09 5.06
C GLN A 39 -5.94 17.48 3.64
N PRO A 40 -6.79 16.66 2.98
CA PRO A 40 -7.25 16.93 1.63
C PRO A 40 -8.11 18.20 1.58
N LEU A 41 -7.96 18.96 0.50
CA LEU A 41 -8.85 20.06 0.15
C LEU A 41 -10.27 19.54 -0.07
N LYS A 42 -11.26 20.37 0.28
CA LYS A 42 -12.62 20.19 -0.19
C LYS A 42 -12.64 20.32 -1.71
N VAL A 43 -13.33 19.40 -2.38
CA VAL A 43 -13.50 19.42 -3.84
C VAL A 43 -14.87 20.03 -4.14
N ASP A 44 -14.92 21.35 -4.23
CA ASP A 44 -16.15 22.14 -4.38
C ASP A 44 -16.14 23.09 -5.58
N GLY A 45 -15.04 23.15 -6.33
CA GLY A 45 -14.92 24.01 -7.50
C GLY A 45 -14.89 25.50 -7.18
N SER A 46 -14.60 25.88 -5.93
CA SER A 46 -14.55 27.28 -5.50
C SER A 46 -13.17 27.70 -5.01
N LEU A 47 -12.76 28.92 -5.37
CA LEU A 47 -11.63 29.62 -4.75
C LEU A 47 -12.08 30.68 -3.73
N GLY A 48 -13.39 30.88 -3.58
CA GLY A 48 -13.95 32.00 -2.83
C GLY A 48 -13.80 33.35 -3.55
N ARG A 49 -14.25 34.42 -2.90
CA ARG A 49 -14.22 35.80 -3.46
C ARG A 49 -12.81 36.38 -3.58
N LYS A 50 -11.86 35.86 -2.79
CA LYS A 50 -10.47 36.31 -2.72
C LYS A 50 -9.55 35.11 -2.98
N PRO A 51 -9.26 34.79 -4.26
CA PRO A 51 -8.46 33.62 -4.62
C PRO A 51 -7.11 33.55 -3.89
N GLU A 52 -6.48 34.69 -3.62
CA GLU A 52 -5.20 34.79 -2.90
C GLU A 52 -5.27 34.26 -1.45
N LYS A 53 -6.46 34.19 -0.86
CA LYS A 53 -6.69 33.60 0.48
C LYS A 53 -7.23 32.17 0.42
N SER A 54 -7.43 31.62 -0.78
CA SER A 54 -7.98 30.29 -0.96
C SER A 54 -7.02 29.21 -0.46
N LYS A 55 -7.54 28.23 0.28
CA LYS A 55 -6.79 27.01 0.62
C LYS A 55 -6.28 26.29 -0.62
N THR A 56 -7.06 26.30 -1.72
CA THR A 56 -6.64 25.73 -3.00
C THR A 56 -5.41 26.44 -3.56
N VAL A 57 -5.41 27.78 -3.60
CA VAL A 57 -4.28 28.57 -4.12
C VAL A 57 -3.03 28.44 -3.25
N ILE A 58 -3.19 28.39 -1.93
CA ILE A 58 -2.07 28.09 -1.01
C ILE A 58 -1.45 26.73 -1.37
N GLN A 59 -2.25 25.72 -1.68
CA GLN A 59 -1.72 24.42 -2.09
C GLN A 59 -1.17 24.40 -3.52
N ILE A 60 -1.68 25.24 -4.44
CA ILE A 60 -1.04 25.46 -5.74
C ILE A 60 0.40 25.96 -5.52
N ASN A 61 0.59 26.96 -4.66
CA ASN A 61 1.93 27.47 -4.32
C ASN A 61 2.83 26.38 -3.73
N ASN A 62 2.33 25.55 -2.80
CA ASN A 62 3.10 24.44 -2.25
C ASN A 62 3.54 23.43 -3.32
N VAL A 63 2.62 23.03 -4.20
CA VAL A 63 2.92 22.12 -5.33
C VAL A 63 3.93 22.77 -6.28
N GLN A 64 3.78 24.06 -6.59
CA GLN A 64 4.72 24.78 -7.45
C GLN A 64 6.13 24.80 -6.85
N LYS A 65 6.25 25.08 -5.55
CA LYS A 65 7.54 25.11 -4.85
C LYS A 65 8.21 23.74 -4.83
N HIS A 66 7.47 22.70 -4.45
CA HIS A 66 8.07 21.41 -4.08
C HIS A 66 8.00 20.32 -5.16
N ILE A 67 7.09 20.45 -6.13
CA ILE A 67 6.92 19.45 -7.21
C ILE A 67 7.32 20.05 -8.56
N VAL A 68 6.90 21.28 -8.83
CA VAL A 68 7.26 22.00 -10.08
C VAL A 68 8.67 22.58 -9.99
N ASN A 69 9.22 22.71 -8.78
CA ASN A 69 10.51 23.33 -8.44
C ASN A 69 10.61 24.79 -8.89
N MET A 70 9.57 25.58 -8.64
CA MET A 70 9.55 27.02 -8.87
C MET A 70 10.16 27.77 -7.69
N ILE A 71 11.13 28.66 -7.97
CA ILE A 71 11.72 29.54 -6.94
C ILE A 71 10.72 30.60 -6.48
N ARG A 72 9.99 31.20 -7.44
CA ARG A 72 8.89 32.14 -7.18
C ARG A 72 7.58 31.51 -7.64
N THR A 73 6.70 31.25 -6.70
CA THR A 73 5.38 30.66 -6.94
C THR A 73 4.38 31.78 -7.21
N ASP A 74 3.47 31.57 -8.16
CA ASP A 74 2.49 32.57 -8.61
C ASP A 74 1.05 32.17 -8.27
N GLY A 75 0.85 30.97 -7.72
CA GLY A 75 -0.47 30.49 -7.31
C GLY A 75 -1.43 30.26 -8.48
N ARG A 76 -0.92 30.16 -9.71
CA ARG A 76 -1.69 29.99 -10.95
C ARG A 76 -1.25 28.77 -11.76
N ILE A 77 -2.21 28.06 -12.34
CA ILE A 77 -1.97 26.93 -13.25
C ILE A 77 -2.66 27.25 -14.57
N ASP A 78 -1.86 27.49 -15.61
CA ASP A 78 -2.36 27.68 -16.96
C ASP A 78 -2.49 26.34 -17.73
N PRO A 79 -3.50 26.20 -18.60
CA PRO A 79 -3.62 25.04 -19.49
C PRO A 79 -2.34 24.84 -20.30
N ASN A 80 -1.79 23.62 -20.29
CA ASN A 80 -0.52 23.28 -20.96
C ASN A 80 0.71 24.13 -20.53
N GLY A 81 0.59 24.92 -19.46
CA GLY A 81 1.69 25.67 -18.88
C GLY A 81 2.70 24.77 -18.15
N SER A 82 3.82 25.36 -17.70
CA SER A 82 4.90 24.64 -17.01
C SER A 82 4.41 23.88 -15.78
N SER A 83 3.64 24.55 -14.91
CA SER A 83 3.02 23.95 -13.72
C SER A 83 2.09 22.79 -14.09
N ASN A 84 1.21 22.97 -15.08
CA ASN A 84 0.30 21.92 -15.53
C ASN A 84 1.04 20.69 -16.09
N LYS A 85 2.07 20.90 -16.91
CA LYS A 85 2.91 19.82 -17.48
C LYS A 85 3.66 19.05 -16.40
N LYS A 86 4.34 19.73 -15.48
CA LYS A 86 5.10 19.05 -14.40
C LYS A 86 4.20 18.37 -13.37
N ILE A 87 3.03 18.95 -13.06
CA ILE A 87 2.01 18.27 -12.25
C ILE A 87 1.58 16.96 -12.93
N ASN A 88 1.32 16.99 -14.25
CA ASN A 88 0.98 15.79 -15.00
C ASN A 88 2.10 14.74 -15.00
N LEU A 89 3.37 15.14 -15.12
CA LEU A 89 4.50 14.22 -14.97
C LEU A 89 4.54 13.58 -13.58
N ALA A 90 4.32 14.36 -12.52
CA ALA A 90 4.27 13.84 -11.15
C ALA A 90 3.09 12.89 -10.93
N LEU A 91 1.89 13.22 -11.42
CA LEU A 91 0.71 12.35 -11.38
C LEU A 91 0.96 11.04 -12.14
N ASN A 92 1.53 11.11 -13.34
CA ASN A 92 1.89 9.93 -14.13
C ASN A 92 2.89 9.06 -13.37
N ARG A 93 3.91 9.65 -12.74
CA ARG A 93 4.86 8.90 -11.92
C ARG A 93 4.19 8.19 -10.75
N ILE A 94 3.21 8.82 -10.09
CA ILE A 94 2.42 8.15 -9.04
C ILE A 94 1.72 6.92 -9.61
N VAL A 95 0.99 7.09 -10.72
CA VAL A 95 0.25 6.02 -11.40
C VAL A 95 1.18 4.89 -11.85
N SER A 96 2.31 5.22 -12.49
CA SER A 96 3.29 4.22 -12.95
C SER A 96 3.87 3.41 -11.80
N ILE A 97 4.14 4.04 -10.65
CA ILE A 97 4.66 3.28 -9.50
C ILE A 97 3.55 2.45 -8.84
N GLU A 98 2.31 2.94 -8.79
CA GLU A 98 1.16 2.14 -8.32
C GLU A 98 0.89 0.94 -9.22
N SER A 99 0.94 1.12 -10.53
CA SER A 99 0.85 0.00 -11.49
C SER A 99 2.02 -0.95 -11.36
N GLN A 100 3.25 -0.46 -11.11
CA GLN A 100 4.42 -1.31 -10.86
C GLN A 100 4.28 -2.13 -9.58
N SER A 101 3.79 -1.55 -8.48
CA SER A 101 3.58 -2.32 -7.24
C SER A 101 2.55 -3.42 -7.40
N VAL A 102 1.47 -3.16 -8.14
CA VAL A 102 0.47 -4.19 -8.47
C VAL A 102 1.08 -5.23 -9.42
N SER A 103 1.85 -4.81 -10.42
CA SER A 103 2.47 -5.74 -11.39
C SER A 103 3.57 -6.63 -10.78
N ILE A 104 4.33 -6.12 -9.80
CA ILE A 104 5.34 -6.92 -9.08
C ILE A 104 4.64 -8.10 -8.38
N LEU A 105 3.53 -7.85 -7.71
CA LEU A 105 2.80 -8.91 -7.00
C LEU A 105 1.95 -9.78 -7.93
N THR A 106 1.48 -9.29 -9.09
CA THR A 106 0.85 -10.20 -10.08
C THR A 106 1.85 -11.23 -10.60
N ASN A 107 3.13 -10.86 -10.67
CA ASN A 107 4.23 -11.74 -11.04
C ASN A 107 4.97 -12.37 -9.83
N ALA A 108 4.35 -12.40 -8.65
CA ALA A 108 4.90 -13.07 -7.46
C ALA A 108 4.94 -14.61 -7.53
N SER A 109 5.92 -15.24 -6.88
CA SER A 109 5.94 -16.68 -6.60
C SER A 109 5.06 -17.01 -5.38
N PHE A 110 4.62 -18.26 -5.29
CA PHE A 110 3.89 -18.74 -4.12
C PHE A 110 4.79 -18.71 -2.88
N PRO A 111 4.29 -18.36 -1.69
CA PRO A 111 5.13 -18.19 -0.50
C PRO A 111 5.48 -19.50 0.22
N LEU A 112 5.01 -20.65 -0.28
CA LEU A 112 5.25 -22.00 0.26
C LEU A 112 5.68 -22.94 -0.87
N GLU A 113 6.31 -24.05 -0.53
CA GLU A 113 6.77 -25.08 -1.48
C GLU A 113 5.64 -25.74 -2.25
N GLN A 114 4.45 -25.78 -1.64
CA GLN A 114 3.26 -26.39 -2.20
C GLN A 114 2.02 -25.57 -1.86
N VAL A 115 1.03 -25.64 -2.74
CA VAL A 115 -0.30 -25.07 -2.47
C VAL A 115 -0.98 -25.92 -1.39
N PRO A 116 -1.54 -25.31 -0.32
CA PRO A 116 -2.27 -26.06 0.69
C PRO A 116 -3.43 -26.86 0.10
N THR A 117 -3.69 -28.05 0.66
CA THR A 117 -4.85 -28.88 0.28
C THR A 117 -6.16 -28.14 0.59
N GLU A 118 -6.24 -27.51 1.76
CA GLU A 118 -7.38 -26.71 2.17
C GLU A 118 -7.34 -25.33 1.51
N SER A 119 -8.43 -24.98 0.84
CA SER A 119 -8.52 -23.67 0.20
C SER A 119 -8.45 -22.51 1.19
N TYR A 120 -7.53 -21.58 0.93
CA TYR A 120 -7.39 -20.29 1.60
C TYR A 120 -8.44 -19.25 1.15
N THR A 121 -9.36 -19.61 0.25
CA THR A 121 -10.50 -18.78 -0.15
C THR A 121 -11.77 -19.09 0.65
N VAL A 122 -11.74 -20.11 1.50
CA VAL A 122 -12.88 -20.54 2.32
C VAL A 122 -12.66 -20.19 3.80
N ALA A 123 -13.73 -19.84 4.50
CA ALA A 123 -13.68 -19.64 5.95
C ALA A 123 -13.21 -20.92 6.68
N PRO A 124 -12.46 -20.82 7.78
CA PRO A 124 -12.06 -19.58 8.45
C PRO A 124 -10.83 -18.90 7.82
N ARG A 125 -10.13 -19.52 6.88
CA ARG A 125 -8.82 -19.08 6.36
C ARG A 125 -8.86 -17.83 5.51
N SER A 126 -10.00 -17.57 4.86
CA SER A 126 -10.10 -16.51 3.87
C SER A 126 -10.09 -15.10 4.45
N PHE A 127 -9.61 -14.16 3.64
CA PHE A 127 -9.75 -12.73 3.90
C PHE A 127 -11.22 -12.36 4.13
N GLY A 128 -11.49 -11.51 5.13
CA GLY A 128 -12.85 -11.09 5.45
C GLY A 128 -13.66 -12.10 6.27
N SER A 129 -13.11 -13.29 6.58
CA SER A 129 -13.73 -14.24 7.51
C SER A 129 -13.99 -13.59 8.88
N ASN A 130 -15.08 -13.97 9.54
CA ASN A 130 -15.41 -13.46 10.88
C ASN A 130 -14.41 -13.94 11.93
N ARG A 131 -13.99 -13.04 12.82
CA ARG A 131 -13.10 -13.29 13.97
C ARG A 131 -13.65 -12.58 15.21
N GLY A 132 -14.95 -12.77 15.47
CA GLY A 132 -15.68 -12.04 16.51
C GLY A 132 -15.87 -10.57 16.13
N ALA A 133 -15.31 -9.65 16.91
CA ALA A 133 -15.46 -8.21 16.72
C ALA A 133 -14.72 -7.64 15.48
N ARG A 134 -13.81 -8.41 14.89
CA ARG A 134 -13.03 -8.01 13.71
C ARG A 134 -13.19 -9.00 12.55
N LYS A 135 -12.70 -8.58 11.39
CA LYS A 135 -12.54 -9.40 10.19
C LYS A 135 -11.12 -9.96 10.09
N HIS A 136 -10.98 -11.05 9.35
CA HIS A 136 -9.70 -11.67 9.07
C HIS A 136 -8.93 -10.86 8.02
N ALA A 137 -7.71 -10.42 8.37
CA ALA A 137 -6.95 -9.42 7.62
C ALA A 137 -6.03 -10.00 6.54
N GLY A 138 -6.07 -11.30 6.31
CA GLY A 138 -5.18 -11.99 5.39
C GLY A 138 -5.79 -13.30 4.90
N CYS A 139 -4.95 -14.13 4.31
CA CYS A 139 -5.26 -15.52 4.00
C CYS A 139 -4.38 -16.43 4.86
N ASP A 140 -4.97 -17.44 5.48
CA ASP A 140 -4.23 -18.47 6.21
C ASP A 140 -3.92 -19.63 5.25
N LEU A 141 -2.64 -19.86 5.00
CA LEU A 141 -2.15 -20.98 4.19
C LEU A 141 -1.72 -22.11 5.12
N TYR A 142 -2.50 -23.18 5.18
CA TYR A 142 -2.19 -24.31 6.05
C TYR A 142 -0.91 -25.02 5.59
N ALA A 143 0.04 -25.14 6.50
CA ALA A 143 1.36 -25.72 6.27
C ALA A 143 1.93 -26.17 7.61
N LYS A 144 2.78 -27.20 7.59
CA LYS A 144 3.31 -27.75 8.83
C LYS A 144 4.31 -26.80 9.48
N GLU A 145 4.41 -26.85 10.80
CA GLU A 145 5.52 -26.23 11.54
C GLU A 145 6.86 -26.64 10.90
N GLY A 146 7.73 -25.66 10.65
CA GLY A 146 9.01 -25.88 9.99
C GLY A 146 8.97 -25.88 8.46
N SER A 147 7.80 -25.83 7.81
CA SER A 147 7.73 -25.64 6.36
C SER A 147 8.41 -24.33 5.94
N ARG A 148 9.16 -24.38 4.83
CA ARG A 148 9.90 -23.22 4.32
C ARG A 148 8.95 -22.15 3.78
N VAL A 149 9.21 -20.89 4.13
CA VAL A 149 8.49 -19.70 3.67
C VAL A 149 9.40 -18.90 2.74
N PHE A 150 8.88 -18.49 1.59
CA PHE A 150 9.65 -17.85 0.52
C PHE A 150 9.16 -16.43 0.25
N ALA A 151 10.10 -15.56 -0.13
CA ALA A 151 9.78 -14.21 -0.58
C ALA A 151 8.96 -14.28 -1.88
N MET A 152 7.77 -13.67 -1.87
CA MET A 152 6.87 -13.67 -3.02
C MET A 152 7.43 -12.89 -4.21
N ALA A 153 8.29 -11.91 -3.99
CA ALA A 153 8.93 -11.10 -5.03
C ALA A 153 10.28 -10.56 -4.54
N ASP A 154 11.04 -9.90 -5.41
CA ASP A 154 12.22 -9.15 -5.00
C ASP A 154 11.85 -8.06 -3.98
N GLY A 155 12.69 -7.87 -2.97
CA GLY A 155 12.36 -6.93 -1.90
C GLY A 155 13.46 -6.70 -0.88
N GLU A 156 13.05 -6.10 0.23
CA GLU A 156 13.89 -5.81 1.39
C GLU A 156 13.16 -6.16 2.68
N ILE A 157 13.86 -6.84 3.60
CA ILE A 157 13.33 -7.18 4.92
C ILE A 157 13.23 -5.90 5.76
N MET A 158 12.02 -5.56 6.20
CA MET A 158 11.77 -4.33 6.96
C MET A 158 11.75 -4.56 8.47
N LYS A 159 11.10 -5.63 8.93
CA LYS A 159 10.87 -5.90 10.35
C LYS A 159 10.72 -7.39 10.62
N PHE A 160 11.17 -7.81 11.79
CA PHE A 160 10.95 -9.13 12.35
C PHE A 160 10.65 -8.99 13.84
N TYR A 161 9.50 -9.47 14.31
CA TYR A 161 9.04 -9.24 15.69
C TYR A 161 7.98 -10.27 16.12
N GLU A 162 7.74 -10.38 17.43
CA GLU A 162 6.74 -11.28 18.02
C GLU A 162 5.33 -11.01 17.50
N PHE A 163 4.57 -12.09 17.35
CA PHE A 163 3.22 -12.07 16.78
C PHE A 163 2.28 -13.00 17.58
N TYR A 164 1.19 -13.42 16.94
CA TYR A 164 0.07 -14.09 17.58
C TYR A 164 0.44 -15.49 18.10
N GLY A 165 0.01 -15.80 19.33
CA GLY A 165 0.14 -17.15 19.90
C GLY A 165 1.58 -17.69 19.96
N GLY A 166 2.56 -16.84 20.29
CA GLY A 166 3.96 -17.25 20.46
C GLY A 166 4.75 -17.37 19.15
N THR A 167 4.15 -17.00 18.02
CA THR A 167 4.82 -16.95 16.72
C THR A 167 5.42 -15.57 16.44
N TYR A 168 5.95 -15.36 15.24
CA TYR A 168 6.57 -14.12 14.79
C TYR A 168 5.95 -13.65 13.47
N ALA A 169 6.26 -12.42 13.10
CA ALA A 169 5.93 -11.86 11.80
C ALA A 169 7.15 -11.22 11.15
N LEU A 170 7.29 -11.44 9.84
CA LEU A 170 8.29 -10.83 8.98
C LEU A 170 7.60 -9.92 7.97
N GLU A 171 8.03 -8.66 7.90
CA GLU A 171 7.53 -7.70 6.90
C GLU A 171 8.57 -7.53 5.80
N VAL A 172 8.18 -7.76 4.54
CA VAL A 172 9.04 -7.58 3.37
C VAL A 172 8.44 -6.53 2.45
N LYS A 173 9.24 -5.55 2.05
CA LYS A 173 8.85 -4.49 1.13
C LYS A 173 9.20 -4.87 -0.29
N HIS A 174 8.19 -4.89 -1.16
CA HIS A 174 8.30 -5.19 -2.59
C HIS A 174 7.90 -3.94 -3.40
N GLY A 175 8.87 -3.10 -3.76
CA GLY A 175 8.60 -1.79 -4.33
C GLY A 175 7.87 -0.88 -3.33
N LYS A 176 6.61 -0.51 -3.62
CA LYS A 176 5.74 0.20 -2.63
C LYS A 176 4.96 -0.75 -1.75
N ALA A 177 4.68 -1.97 -2.22
CA ALA A 177 3.88 -2.92 -1.50
C ALA A 177 4.63 -3.47 -0.29
N VAL A 178 3.89 -3.92 0.71
CA VAL A 178 4.43 -4.66 1.86
C VAL A 178 3.66 -5.96 1.97
N VAL A 179 4.38 -7.07 2.06
CA VAL A 179 3.82 -8.38 2.40
C VAL A 179 4.26 -8.71 3.82
N ARG A 180 3.30 -9.04 4.69
CA ARG A 180 3.59 -9.54 6.03
C ARG A 180 3.35 -11.05 6.05
N TYR A 181 4.39 -11.77 6.42
CA TYR A 181 4.42 -13.21 6.65
C TYR A 181 4.29 -13.42 8.15
N GLY A 182 3.07 -13.67 8.63
CA GLY A 182 2.74 -13.92 10.03
C GLY A 182 2.68 -15.41 10.36
N GLU A 183 2.67 -15.71 11.65
CA GLU A 183 2.62 -17.10 12.16
C GLU A 183 3.85 -17.92 11.76
N ILE A 184 4.97 -17.23 11.56
CA ILE A 184 6.28 -17.83 11.31
C ILE A 184 7.01 -18.14 12.63
N SER A 185 8.01 -19.00 12.57
CA SER A 185 8.88 -19.32 13.71
C SER A 185 9.73 -18.12 14.14
N GLY A 186 10.30 -18.18 15.34
CA GLY A 186 11.28 -17.21 15.84
C GLY A 186 12.64 -17.24 15.13
N ARG A 187 12.77 -18.02 14.05
CA ARG A 187 14.00 -18.19 13.28
C ARG A 187 13.78 -17.75 11.83
N LEU A 188 14.71 -16.93 11.33
CA LEU A 188 14.84 -16.59 9.91
C LEU A 188 15.79 -17.58 9.20
N ALA A 189 15.68 -17.65 7.88
CA ALA A 189 16.62 -18.41 7.05
C ALA A 189 18.01 -17.76 7.04
N ASP A 190 19.03 -18.52 6.66
CA ASP A 190 20.41 -18.05 6.64
C ASP A 190 20.58 -16.85 5.68
N GLY A 191 21.33 -15.84 6.11
CA GLY A 191 21.55 -14.60 5.34
C GLY A 191 20.36 -13.64 5.34
N VAL A 192 19.28 -13.94 6.06
CA VAL A 192 18.08 -13.10 6.15
C VAL A 192 18.08 -12.34 7.47
N SER A 193 18.16 -11.02 7.38
CA SER A 193 18.11 -10.10 8.51
C SER A 193 17.38 -8.82 8.11
N ILE A 194 17.01 -7.98 9.09
CA ILE A 194 16.46 -6.65 8.80
C ILE A 194 17.45 -5.87 7.91
N GLY A 195 16.93 -5.24 6.85
CA GLY A 195 17.70 -4.53 5.83
C GLY A 195 18.24 -5.41 4.71
N ALA A 196 18.19 -6.74 4.83
CA ALA A 196 18.65 -7.64 3.77
C ALA A 196 17.77 -7.52 2.52
N LYS A 197 18.40 -7.54 1.35
CA LYS A 197 17.72 -7.71 0.06
C LYS A 197 17.38 -9.17 -0.14
N VAL A 198 16.19 -9.44 -0.63
CA VAL A 198 15.73 -10.79 -0.97
C VAL A 198 15.27 -10.84 -2.41
N GLN A 199 15.46 -12.00 -3.04
CA GLN A 199 14.99 -12.30 -4.38
C GLN A 199 13.65 -13.04 -4.34
N GLN A 200 12.85 -12.93 -5.40
CA GLN A 200 11.67 -13.75 -5.60
C GLN A 200 12.02 -15.24 -5.47
N GLY A 201 11.24 -15.98 -4.69
CA GLY A 201 11.47 -17.39 -4.43
C GLY A 201 12.63 -17.68 -3.47
N GLN A 202 13.27 -16.67 -2.88
CA GLN A 202 14.28 -16.89 -1.84
C GLN A 202 13.63 -17.37 -0.54
N HIS A 203 14.20 -18.40 0.08
CA HIS A 203 13.80 -18.88 1.40
C HIS A 203 14.11 -17.82 2.47
N ILE A 204 13.10 -17.41 3.25
CA ILE A 204 13.20 -16.30 4.20
C ILE A 204 12.89 -16.65 5.65
N ALA A 205 12.02 -17.63 5.89
CA ALA A 205 11.59 -18.02 7.22
C ALA A 205 11.01 -19.44 7.22
N TYR A 206 10.53 -19.87 8.37
CA TYR A 206 9.84 -21.15 8.55
C TYR A 206 8.47 -20.91 9.17
N VAL A 207 7.47 -21.71 8.80
CA VAL A 207 6.16 -21.71 9.47
C VAL A 207 6.33 -22.05 10.95
N GLY A 208 5.66 -21.30 11.82
CA GLY A 208 5.65 -21.52 13.26
C GLY A 208 4.38 -22.23 13.72
N LYS A 209 4.38 -22.64 14.98
CA LYS A 209 3.21 -23.20 15.65
C LYS A 209 2.55 -22.15 16.53
N VAL A 210 1.28 -21.86 16.22
CA VAL A 210 0.44 -21.01 17.07
C VAL A 210 0.00 -21.82 18.27
N VAL A 211 0.20 -21.26 19.47
CA VAL A 211 -0.27 -21.82 20.74
C VAL A 211 -1.07 -20.76 21.50
N LEU A 212 -2.35 -21.01 21.70
CA LEU A 212 -3.24 -20.09 22.43
C LEU A 212 -3.36 -20.46 23.90
N LYS A 213 -3.73 -19.48 24.72
CA LYS A 213 -3.99 -19.68 26.16
C LYS A 213 -5.08 -20.73 26.44
N SER A 214 -5.98 -20.97 25.48
CA SER A 214 -7.00 -22.02 25.57
C SER A 214 -6.44 -23.44 25.38
N GLY A 215 -5.17 -23.58 25.03
CA GLY A 215 -4.54 -24.85 24.65
C GLY A 215 -4.75 -25.23 23.18
N TRP A 216 -5.55 -24.45 22.41
CA TRP A 216 -5.67 -24.66 20.98
C TRP A 216 -4.34 -24.38 20.28
N THR A 217 -3.98 -25.27 19.35
CA THR A 217 -2.78 -25.12 18.51
C THR A 217 -3.14 -25.15 17.03
N GLY A 218 -2.38 -24.42 16.23
CA GLY A 218 -2.51 -24.43 14.77
C GLY A 218 -1.18 -24.13 14.09
N GLU A 219 -1.09 -24.49 12.81
CA GLU A 219 0.12 -24.34 12.00
C GLU A 219 -0.29 -23.90 10.58
N MET A 220 0.17 -22.71 10.22
CA MET A 220 -0.18 -22.03 8.98
C MET A 220 0.74 -20.82 8.75
N LEU A 221 0.82 -20.36 7.51
CA LEU A 221 1.36 -19.04 7.18
C LEU A 221 0.19 -18.05 7.05
N HIS A 222 0.14 -17.05 7.92
CA HIS A 222 -0.80 -15.93 7.81
C HIS A 222 -0.24 -14.86 6.88
N LEU A 223 -0.86 -14.64 5.72
CA LEU A 223 -0.36 -13.71 4.72
C LEU A 223 -1.23 -12.45 4.62
N GLU A 224 -0.63 -11.28 4.87
CA GLU A 224 -1.26 -9.96 4.65
C GLU A 224 -0.53 -9.23 3.52
N ILE A 225 -1.27 -8.51 2.66
CA ILE A 225 -0.70 -7.71 1.57
C ILE A 225 -1.21 -6.27 1.66
N TYR A 226 -0.29 -5.32 1.54
CA TYR A 226 -0.56 -3.89 1.55
C TYR A 226 -0.06 -3.27 0.25
N ASP A 227 -0.89 -2.49 -0.45
CA ASP A 227 -0.57 -1.95 -1.78
C ASP A 227 0.43 -0.77 -1.76
N GLY A 228 0.72 -0.21 -0.58
CA GLY A 228 1.66 0.89 -0.40
C GLY A 228 1.07 2.29 -0.66
N SER A 229 -0.26 2.41 -0.73
CA SER A 229 -0.99 3.68 -0.77
C SER A 229 -1.10 4.37 0.60
N ALA A 230 -0.63 3.72 1.67
CA ALA A 230 -0.45 4.29 3.00
C ALA A 230 0.93 3.93 3.60
N THR A 231 1.35 4.66 4.64
CA THR A 231 2.63 4.49 5.33
C THR A 231 2.42 4.40 6.85
N GLY A 232 3.47 4.02 7.59
CA GLY A 232 3.40 3.88 9.06
C GLY A 232 3.12 2.45 9.50
N ILE A 233 2.77 2.28 10.78
CA ILE A 233 2.50 0.96 11.39
C ILE A 233 1.35 0.24 10.67
N LEU A 234 1.47 -1.07 10.47
CA LEU A 234 0.46 -1.85 9.75
C LEU A 234 -0.81 -2.13 10.58
N ARG A 235 -0.78 -1.86 11.90
CA ARG A 235 -1.92 -2.02 12.80
C ARG A 235 -2.73 -0.72 12.86
N ALA A 236 -4.05 -0.86 12.91
CA ALA A 236 -5.00 0.24 13.12
C ALA A 236 -6.00 -0.13 14.23
N PRO A 237 -6.61 0.83 14.93
CA PRO A 237 -7.69 0.55 15.87
C PRO A 237 -8.95 0.05 15.13
N LEU A 238 -9.81 -0.69 15.86
CA LEU A 238 -11.04 -1.26 15.27
C LEU A 238 -12.01 -0.18 14.75
N SER A 239 -11.99 1.00 15.39
CA SER A 239 -12.77 2.18 14.97
C SER A 239 -12.40 2.70 13.57
N GLU A 240 -11.19 2.42 13.10
CA GLU A 240 -10.68 2.90 11.80
C GLU A 240 -10.70 1.81 10.74
N SER A 241 -10.69 0.54 11.14
CA SER A 241 -10.61 -0.60 10.21
C SER A 241 -11.23 -1.85 10.84
N PRO A 242 -12.20 -2.51 10.16
CA PRO A 242 -12.76 -3.77 10.65
C PRO A 242 -11.72 -4.90 10.68
N TYR A 243 -10.58 -4.73 10.01
CA TYR A 243 -9.45 -5.66 10.01
C TYR A 243 -8.40 -5.34 11.10
N GLN A 244 -8.52 -4.18 11.76
CA GLN A 244 -7.49 -3.61 12.64
C GLN A 244 -6.14 -3.48 11.93
N ARG A 245 -6.17 -3.16 10.64
CA ARG A 245 -4.99 -2.96 9.78
C ARG A 245 -5.04 -1.62 9.07
N ARG A 246 -3.86 -1.17 8.67
CA ARG A 246 -3.64 0.02 7.84
C ARG A 246 -4.56 -0.01 6.61
N LYS A 247 -5.04 1.16 6.21
CA LYS A 247 -6.10 1.34 5.20
C LYS A 247 -5.79 0.85 3.79
N ASP A 248 -4.53 0.53 3.51
CA ASP A 248 -4.03 0.03 2.23
C ASP A 248 -3.88 -1.50 2.21
N LEU A 249 -4.43 -2.20 3.21
CA LEU A 249 -4.61 -3.65 3.20
C LEU A 249 -5.52 -4.04 2.02
N ILE A 250 -5.09 -5.03 1.24
CA ILE A 250 -5.84 -5.61 0.13
C ILE A 250 -6.09 -7.11 0.36
N ASN A 251 -7.09 -7.67 -0.31
CA ASN A 251 -7.36 -9.10 -0.28
C ASN A 251 -6.24 -9.87 -1.01
N PRO A 252 -5.49 -10.77 -0.35
CA PRO A 252 -4.39 -11.51 -0.98
C PRO A 252 -4.83 -12.55 -2.02
N THR A 253 -6.11 -12.92 -2.06
CA THR A 253 -6.63 -14.08 -2.80
C THR A 253 -6.22 -14.10 -4.28
N ASP A 254 -6.40 -13.01 -5.02
CA ASP A 254 -6.10 -12.99 -6.45
C ASP A 254 -4.60 -13.12 -6.73
N ILE A 255 -3.78 -12.49 -5.87
CA ILE A 255 -2.32 -12.60 -5.94
C ILE A 255 -1.90 -14.05 -5.68
N LEU A 256 -2.46 -14.70 -4.65
CA LEU A 256 -2.20 -16.10 -4.34
C LEU A 256 -2.65 -17.05 -5.47
N ASN A 257 -3.82 -16.81 -6.07
CA ASN A 257 -4.35 -17.59 -7.19
C ASN A 257 -3.49 -17.48 -8.46
N MET A 258 -2.82 -16.34 -8.67
CA MET A 258 -1.83 -16.19 -9.74
C MET A 258 -0.48 -16.83 -9.37
N ALA A 259 -0.07 -16.70 -8.10
CA ALA A 259 1.21 -17.16 -7.59
C ALA A 259 1.31 -18.68 -7.48
N GLN A 260 0.21 -19.39 -7.23
CA GLN A 260 0.19 -20.87 -7.15
C GLN A 260 0.65 -21.57 -8.45
N LYS A 261 0.69 -20.85 -9.57
CA LYS A 261 1.25 -21.34 -10.85
C LYS A 261 2.78 -21.28 -10.89
N ARG A 262 3.42 -20.69 -9.88
CA ARG A 262 4.84 -20.35 -9.79
C ARG A 262 5.35 -20.67 -8.39
N LEU A 263 5.46 -21.96 -8.10
CA LEU A 263 6.05 -22.43 -6.85
C LEU A 263 7.56 -22.08 -6.82
N PRO A 264 8.11 -21.78 -5.65
CA PRO A 264 9.54 -21.51 -5.49
C PRO A 264 10.34 -22.78 -5.81
N SER A 265 11.44 -22.62 -6.55
CA SER A 265 12.37 -23.70 -6.94
C SER A 265 13.54 -23.82 -5.97
#